data_AF-A0A5P3XBB4-F1
#
_entry.id   AF-A0A5P3XBB4-F1
#
_cell.length_a   1.000
_cell.length_b   1.000
_cell.length_c   1.000
_cell.angle_alpha   90.00
_cell.angle_beta   90.00
_cell.angle_gamma   90.00
#
_symmetry.space_group_name_H-M   'P 1'
#
loop_
_entity.id
_entity.type
_entity.pdbx_description
1 polymer ?
#
loop_
_entity_poly.entity_id
_entity_poly.type
_entity_poly.pdbx_seq_one_letter_code
_entity_poly.pdbx_strand_id
1 'polypeptide(L)'
;MNTAIIISNPDKNSFNKNIMDNVIKGIEKCGKNYSIIDLYEDKFNPVMTSEEVKLYTKGESDDKLVKKYQNILKESDEIVFIFPIWWNNVPAMLKGFFDKVFIKEFAFEEENNRPKGKLNHIKKGMIITTSESDTEYIKDELGNPIENTIIKSTLNICGIENVKWINNNLANDNKVDKDEFLKNIEVYFS
;
A
#
# COMPACT_ATOMS: atom_id res chain seq x y z
N MET A 1 -10.73 1.45 -15.27
CA MET A 1 -9.62 1.23 -14.33
C MET A 1 -10.09 1.68 -12.98
N ASN A 2 -10.16 0.76 -12.02
CA ASN A 2 -10.52 1.06 -10.64
C ASN A 2 -9.26 1.02 -9.76
N THR A 3 -9.05 2.06 -8.96
CA THR A 3 -7.84 2.22 -8.14
C THR A 3 -8.14 1.95 -6.67
N ALA A 4 -7.51 0.94 -6.08
CA ALA A 4 -7.52 0.75 -4.62
C ALA A 4 -6.48 1.68 -3.97
N ILE A 5 -6.92 2.54 -3.06
CA ILE A 5 -6.07 3.46 -2.30
C ILE A 5 -6.03 2.97 -0.85
N ILE A 6 -4.87 2.49 -0.41
CA ILE A 6 -4.63 1.99 0.94
C ILE A 6 -3.83 3.04 1.70
N ILE A 7 -4.39 3.59 2.78
CA ILE A 7 -3.71 4.54 3.66
C ILE A 7 -3.52 3.99 5.07
N SER A 8 -2.32 4.20 5.61
CA SER A 8 -1.97 3.81 6.97
C SER A 8 -1.30 4.97 7.71
N ASN A 9 -2.10 5.88 8.27
CA ASN A 9 -1.62 6.93 9.17
C ASN A 9 -2.67 7.21 10.27
N PRO A 10 -2.29 7.23 11.56
CA PRO A 10 -3.23 7.48 12.67
C PRO A 10 -3.71 8.94 12.76
N ASP A 11 -2.93 9.89 12.26
CA ASP A 11 -3.26 11.31 12.34
C ASP A 11 -4.10 11.74 11.13
N LYS A 12 -5.32 12.21 11.43
CA LYS A 12 -6.31 12.69 10.46
C LYS A 12 -5.86 13.95 9.73
N ASN A 13 -4.95 14.72 10.31
CA ASN A 13 -4.40 15.95 9.73
C ASN A 13 -2.99 15.75 9.17
N SER A 14 -2.53 14.49 9.04
CA SER A 14 -1.19 14.19 8.57
C SER A 14 -0.98 14.58 7.11
N PHE A 15 0.28 14.84 6.74
CA PHE A 15 0.64 15.06 5.34
C PHE A 15 0.31 13.86 4.43
N ASN A 16 0.30 12.64 4.98
CA ASN A 16 -0.14 11.44 4.25
C ASN A 16 -1.63 11.50 3.86
N LYS A 17 -2.49 12.12 4.69
CA LYS A 17 -3.89 12.37 4.33
C LYS A 17 -4.00 13.39 3.20
N ASN A 18 -3.20 14.46 3.25
CA ASN A 18 -3.13 15.43 2.14
C ASN A 18 -2.64 14.78 0.83
N ILE A 19 -1.69 13.85 0.89
CA ILE A 19 -1.25 13.06 -0.26
C ILE A 19 -2.42 12.25 -0.82
N MET A 20 -3.14 11.52 0.02
CA MET A 20 -4.33 10.74 -0.39
C MET A 20 -5.37 11.63 -1.07
N ASP A 21 -5.66 12.80 -0.51
CA ASP A 21 -6.62 13.74 -1.10
C ASP A 21 -6.18 14.20 -2.50
N ASN A 22 -4.88 14.38 -2.75
CA ASN A 22 -4.36 14.75 -4.07
C ASN A 22 -4.35 13.56 -5.05
N VAL A 23 -4.12 12.34 -4.58
CA VAL A 23 -4.34 11.13 -5.38
C VAL A 23 -5.79 11.06 -5.85
N ILE A 24 -6.75 11.23 -4.92
CA ILE A 24 -8.19 11.22 -5.21
C ILE A 24 -8.54 12.31 -6.22
N LYS A 25 -8.11 13.56 -5.99
CA LYS A 25 -8.34 14.67 -6.93
C LYS A 25 -7.86 14.36 -8.34
N GLY A 26 -6.67 13.76 -8.48
CA GLY A 26 -6.15 13.37 -9.80
C GLY A 26 -7.04 12.32 -10.47
N ILE A 27 -7.39 11.25 -9.75
CA ILE A 27 -8.26 10.19 -10.27
C ILE A 27 -9.63 10.76 -10.70
N GLU A 28 -10.23 11.64 -9.89
CA GLU A 28 -11.53 12.26 -10.15
C GLU A 28 -11.51 13.16 -11.38
N LYS A 29 -10.44 13.94 -11.60
CA LYS A 29 -10.26 14.76 -12.83
C LYS A 29 -10.30 13.92 -14.11
N CYS A 30 -9.85 12.68 -14.00
CA CYS A 30 -9.81 11.71 -15.07
C CYS A 30 -11.14 10.97 -15.27
N GLY A 31 -12.14 11.18 -14.40
CA GLY A 31 -13.40 10.42 -14.39
C GLY A 31 -13.21 8.93 -14.11
N LYS A 32 -12.13 8.55 -13.43
CA LYS A 32 -11.83 7.15 -13.06
C LYS A 32 -12.44 6.81 -11.69
N ASN A 33 -12.63 5.52 -11.43
CA ASN A 33 -13.16 5.03 -10.16
C ASN A 33 -12.03 4.72 -9.17
N TYR A 34 -12.33 4.86 -7.88
CA TYR A 34 -11.43 4.45 -6.81
C TYR A 34 -12.21 3.85 -5.63
N SER A 35 -11.49 3.13 -4.78
CA SER A 35 -11.97 2.63 -3.49
C SER A 35 -10.91 2.88 -2.43
N ILE A 36 -11.33 3.33 -1.25
CA ILE A 36 -10.43 3.67 -0.14
C ILE A 36 -10.44 2.55 0.90
N ILE A 37 -9.24 2.15 1.33
CA ILE A 37 -8.97 1.31 2.48
C ILE A 37 -8.18 2.17 3.47
N ASP A 38 -8.88 2.75 4.43
CA ASP A 38 -8.28 3.56 5.48
C ASP A 38 -8.16 2.74 6.75
N LEU A 39 -6.98 2.16 6.99
CA LEU A 39 -6.81 1.14 8.02
C LEU A 39 -7.10 1.68 9.43
N TYR A 40 -6.85 2.97 9.67
CA TYR A 40 -7.12 3.60 10.97
C TYR A 40 -8.57 4.05 11.10
N GLU A 41 -9.19 4.63 10.06
CA GLU A 41 -10.62 4.99 10.12
C GLU A 41 -11.52 3.75 10.21
N ASP A 42 -11.18 2.68 9.49
CA ASP A 42 -11.89 1.40 9.55
C ASP A 42 -11.62 0.63 10.87
N LYS A 43 -10.71 1.13 11.73
CA LYS A 43 -10.29 0.49 12.99
C LYS A 43 -9.83 -0.95 12.78
N PHE A 44 -9.05 -1.17 11.72
CA PHE A 44 -8.54 -2.48 11.38
C PHE A 44 -7.69 -3.04 12.52
N ASN A 45 -7.88 -4.33 12.84
CA ASN A 45 -7.03 -5.03 13.80
C ASN A 45 -5.89 -5.73 13.03
N PRO A 46 -4.63 -5.25 13.14
CA PRO A 46 -3.50 -5.80 12.40
C PRO A 46 -2.96 -7.10 13.00
N VAL A 47 -3.43 -7.52 14.17
CA VAL A 47 -2.91 -8.70 14.86
C VAL A 47 -3.53 -9.96 14.26
N MET A 48 -2.68 -10.83 13.71
CA MET A 48 -3.04 -12.17 13.25
C MET A 48 -3.26 -13.10 14.44
N THR A 49 -4.43 -13.73 14.51
CA THR A 49 -4.81 -14.66 15.59
C THR A 49 -4.58 -16.12 15.22
N SER A 50 -4.61 -17.01 16.22
CA SER A 50 -4.46 -18.46 15.98
C SER A 50 -5.61 -19.04 15.17
N GLU A 51 -6.81 -18.48 15.29
CA GLU A 51 -8.00 -18.83 14.52
C GLU A 51 -7.84 -18.45 13.05
N GLU A 52 -7.36 -17.25 12.77
CA GLU A 52 -7.10 -16.77 11.40
C GLU A 52 -5.97 -17.56 10.73
N VAL A 53 -4.93 -17.96 11.47
CA VAL A 53 -3.86 -18.84 10.95
C VAL A 53 -4.41 -20.18 10.44
N LYS A 54 -5.46 -20.74 11.07
CA LYS A 54 -6.11 -21.99 10.59
C LYS A 54 -6.82 -21.81 9.25
N LEU A 55 -7.19 -20.57 8.90
CA LEU A 55 -7.86 -20.23 7.64
C LEU A 55 -6.89 -19.76 6.55
N TYR A 56 -5.69 -19.32 6.93
CA TYR A 56 -4.67 -18.75 6.03
C TYR A 56 -4.41 -19.59 4.78
N THR A 57 -4.19 -20.91 4.93
CA THR A 57 -3.87 -21.81 3.81
C THR A 57 -5.07 -22.15 2.93
N LYS A 58 -6.29 -21.84 3.39
CA LYS A 58 -7.54 -22.05 2.64
C LYS A 58 -7.94 -20.81 1.83
N GLY A 59 -7.23 -19.69 1.99
CA GLY A 59 -7.64 -18.40 1.42
C GLY A 59 -8.92 -17.83 2.01
N GLU A 60 -9.23 -18.25 3.23
CA GLU A 60 -10.43 -17.83 3.95
C GLU A 60 -10.08 -16.88 5.08
N SER A 61 -11.04 -16.04 5.45
CA SER A 61 -11.01 -15.22 6.65
C SER A 61 -12.44 -15.13 7.19
N ASP A 62 -12.62 -14.96 8.49
CA ASP A 62 -13.90 -14.64 9.12
C ASP A 62 -14.03 -13.13 9.45
N ASP A 63 -12.93 -12.39 9.37
CA ASP A 63 -12.89 -10.94 9.54
C ASP A 63 -13.60 -10.23 8.37
N LYS A 64 -14.62 -9.44 8.71
CA LYS A 64 -15.44 -8.71 7.73
C LYS A 64 -14.63 -7.65 6.99
N LEU A 65 -13.66 -7.00 7.63
CA LEU A 65 -12.81 -6.01 6.98
C LEU A 65 -11.84 -6.68 6.01
N VAL A 66 -11.27 -7.82 6.39
CA VAL A 66 -10.43 -8.62 5.46
C VAL A 66 -11.23 -8.98 4.21
N LYS A 67 -12.46 -9.49 4.34
CA LYS A 67 -13.33 -9.78 3.20
C LYS A 67 -13.63 -8.56 2.34
N LYS A 68 -13.96 -7.42 2.98
CA LYS A 68 -14.20 -6.13 2.30
C LYS A 68 -12.98 -5.73 1.46
N TYR A 69 -11.79 -5.78 2.06
CA TYR A 69 -10.54 -5.39 1.40
C TYR A 69 -10.18 -6.34 0.26
N GLN A 70 -10.33 -7.65 0.47
CA GLN A 70 -10.15 -8.64 -0.60
C GLN A 70 -11.10 -8.41 -1.78
N ASN A 71 -12.35 -7.98 -1.53
CA ASN A 71 -13.27 -7.62 -2.60
C ASN A 71 -12.81 -6.37 -3.37
N ILE A 72 -12.41 -5.32 -2.65
CA ILE A 72 -11.85 -4.10 -3.27
C ILE A 72 -10.65 -4.45 -4.17
N LEU A 73 -9.73 -5.29 -3.68
CA LEU A 73 -8.55 -5.71 -4.44
C LEU A 73 -8.90 -6.57 -5.67
N LYS A 74 -9.94 -7.42 -5.61
CA LYS A 74 -10.44 -8.18 -6.76
C LYS A 74 -11.02 -7.29 -7.85
N GLU A 75 -11.66 -6.19 -7.46
CA GLU A 75 -12.30 -5.23 -8.37
C GLU A 75 -11.35 -4.13 -8.84
N SER A 76 -10.08 -4.15 -8.43
CA SER A 76 -9.09 -3.11 -8.73
C SER A 76 -8.12 -3.53 -9.81
N ASP A 77 -7.74 -2.57 -10.64
CA ASP A 77 -6.72 -2.71 -11.70
C ASP A 77 -5.42 -1.98 -11.34
N GLU A 78 -5.49 -1.01 -10.42
CA GLU A 78 -4.36 -0.24 -9.89
C GLU A 78 -4.41 -0.24 -8.36
N ILE A 79 -3.24 -0.22 -7.72
CA ILE A 79 -3.11 -0.16 -6.26
C ILE A 79 -2.16 0.97 -5.84
N VAL A 80 -2.55 1.72 -4.82
CA VAL A 80 -1.76 2.82 -4.26
C VAL A 80 -1.64 2.62 -2.75
N PHE A 81 -0.42 2.55 -2.23
CA PHE A 81 -0.14 2.53 -0.80
C PHE A 81 0.40 3.88 -0.36
N ILE A 82 -0.15 4.43 0.72
CA ILE A 82 0.23 5.72 1.30
C ILE A 82 0.53 5.55 2.78
N PHE A 83 1.79 5.75 3.19
CA PHE A 83 2.19 5.56 4.59
C PHE A 83 3.51 6.25 4.94
N PRO A 84 3.71 6.66 6.21
CA PRO A 84 5.02 7.08 6.69
C PRO A 84 5.97 5.88 6.83
N ILE A 85 7.25 6.05 6.50
CA ILE A 85 8.28 5.06 6.78
C ILE A 85 8.56 5.04 8.27
N TRP A 86 8.26 3.93 8.93
CA TRP A 86 8.56 3.71 10.35
C TRP A 86 9.54 2.56 10.48
N TRP A 87 10.70 2.82 11.11
CA TRP A 87 11.78 1.83 11.23
C TRP A 87 12.16 1.19 9.89
N ASN A 88 12.30 2.01 8.85
CA ASN A 88 12.65 1.59 7.49
C ASN A 88 11.67 0.58 6.86
N ASN A 89 10.44 0.54 7.35
CA ASN A 89 9.41 -0.39 6.92
C ASN A 89 8.02 0.28 6.93
N VAL A 90 6.99 -0.49 6.59
CA VAL A 90 5.60 -0.09 6.72
C VAL A 90 5.20 0.02 8.20
N PRO A 91 4.23 0.87 8.56
CA PRO A 91 3.63 0.87 9.89
C PRO A 91 3.09 -0.51 10.26
N ALA A 92 3.10 -0.86 11.56
CA ALA A 92 2.57 -2.14 12.05
C ALA A 92 1.13 -2.42 11.57
N MET A 93 0.31 -1.37 11.47
CA MET A 93 -1.03 -1.44 10.90
C MET A 93 -1.05 -2.00 9.47
N LEU A 94 -0.20 -1.47 8.60
CA LEU A 94 -0.07 -1.93 7.21
C LEU A 94 0.64 -3.29 7.11
N LYS A 95 1.59 -3.58 8.01
CA LYS A 95 2.20 -4.92 8.08
C LYS A 95 1.15 -5.99 8.38
N GLY A 96 0.28 -5.75 9.36
CA GLY A 96 -0.82 -6.65 9.69
C GLY A 96 -1.87 -6.76 8.58
N PHE A 97 -2.06 -5.69 7.79
CA PHE A 97 -2.89 -5.76 6.59
C PHE A 97 -2.33 -6.77 5.59
N PHE A 98 -1.02 -6.75 5.32
CA PHE A 98 -0.41 -7.79 4.49
C PHE A 98 -0.60 -9.18 5.10
N ASP A 99 -0.35 -9.34 6.41
CA ASP A 99 -0.46 -10.65 7.08
C ASP A 99 -1.86 -11.27 6.99
N LYS A 100 -2.90 -10.45 7.10
CA LYS A 100 -4.29 -10.90 7.15
C LYS A 100 -5.02 -10.88 5.81
N VAL A 101 -4.66 -9.99 4.90
CA VAL A 101 -5.34 -9.83 3.61
C VAL A 101 -4.61 -10.60 2.51
N PHE A 102 -3.27 -10.60 2.52
CA PHE A 102 -2.44 -11.23 1.47
C PHE A 102 -2.13 -12.69 1.81
N ILE A 103 -3.20 -13.47 2.02
CA ILE A 103 -3.13 -14.88 2.41
C ILE A 103 -3.05 -15.82 1.20
N LYS A 104 -2.62 -17.07 1.44
CA LYS A 104 -2.54 -18.12 0.41
C LYS A 104 -3.92 -18.37 -0.22
N GLU A 105 -3.97 -18.78 -1.47
CA GLU A 105 -5.17 -18.95 -2.31
C GLU A 105 -5.98 -17.67 -2.60
N PHE A 106 -5.67 -16.54 -1.95
CA PHE A 106 -6.16 -15.23 -2.35
C PHE A 106 -5.10 -14.41 -3.11
N ALA A 107 -3.97 -14.10 -2.46
CA ALA A 107 -2.95 -13.22 -3.04
C ALA A 107 -1.88 -13.98 -3.83
N PHE A 108 -1.59 -15.21 -3.42
CA PHE A 108 -0.65 -16.11 -4.08
C PHE A 108 -1.07 -17.57 -3.87
N GLU A 109 -0.64 -18.45 -4.74
CA GLU A 109 -0.64 -19.90 -4.53
C GLU A 109 0.81 -20.42 -4.51
N GLU A 110 1.00 -21.69 -4.15
CA GLU A 110 2.32 -22.31 -4.14
C GLU A 110 2.51 -23.19 -5.38
N GLU A 111 3.56 -22.91 -6.15
CA GLU A 111 3.97 -23.71 -7.30
C GLU A 111 5.47 -24.01 -7.18
N ASN A 112 5.85 -25.29 -7.11
CA ASN A 112 7.24 -25.72 -6.97
C ASN A 112 8.01 -25.08 -5.78
N ASN A 113 7.39 -25.05 -4.60
CA ASN A 113 7.93 -24.39 -3.39
C ASN A 113 8.22 -22.88 -3.57
N ARG A 114 7.54 -22.23 -4.52
CA ARG A 114 7.63 -20.78 -4.75
C ARG A 114 6.25 -20.17 -4.81
N PRO A 115 6.10 -18.88 -4.42
CA PRO A 115 4.84 -18.17 -4.60
C PRO A 115 4.58 -17.92 -6.08
N LYS A 116 3.34 -18.14 -6.49
CA LYS A 116 2.80 -17.74 -7.78
C LYS A 116 1.65 -16.76 -7.55
N GLY A 117 1.81 -15.55 -8.05
CA GLY A 117 0.89 -14.46 -7.80
C GLY A 117 -0.52 -14.69 -8.35
N LYS A 118 -1.54 -14.39 -7.55
CA LYS A 118 -2.96 -14.43 -7.93
C LYS A 118 -3.58 -13.04 -8.11
N LEU A 119 -2.84 -11.97 -7.84
CA LEU A 119 -3.26 -10.57 -8.02
C LEU A 119 -2.69 -9.93 -9.30
N ASN A 120 -2.31 -10.75 -10.29
CA ASN A 120 -1.71 -10.31 -11.55
C ASN A 120 -2.67 -9.54 -12.47
N HIS A 121 -3.96 -9.45 -12.14
CA HIS A 121 -4.91 -8.55 -12.79
C HIS A 121 -4.65 -7.08 -12.43
N ILE A 122 -4.05 -6.80 -11.27
CA ILE A 122 -3.60 -5.46 -10.89
C ILE A 122 -2.36 -5.10 -11.73
N LYS A 123 -2.52 -4.21 -12.70
CA LYS A 123 -1.52 -3.89 -13.73
C LYS A 123 -0.52 -2.80 -13.32
N LYS A 124 -0.82 -2.07 -12.25
CA LYS A 124 -0.03 -0.92 -11.83
C LYS A 124 -0.09 -0.75 -10.31
N GLY A 125 1.06 -0.47 -9.71
CA GLY A 125 1.20 -0.15 -8.31
C GLY A 125 1.95 1.16 -8.09
N MET A 126 1.60 1.87 -7.02
CA MET A 126 2.35 3.02 -6.53
C MET A 126 2.48 2.90 -5.01
N ILE A 127 3.68 3.15 -4.50
CA ILE A 127 3.96 3.35 -3.08
C ILE A 127 4.37 4.81 -2.91
N ILE A 128 3.64 5.54 -2.08
CA ILE A 128 3.89 6.93 -1.75
C ILE A 128 4.21 7.01 -0.26
N THR A 129 5.43 7.40 0.07
CA THR A 129 5.87 7.47 1.46
C THR A 129 6.29 8.86 1.89
N THR A 130 6.29 9.06 3.20
CA THR A 130 6.96 10.18 3.86
C THR A 130 8.02 9.65 4.81
N SER A 131 9.19 10.30 4.89
CA SER A 131 10.28 9.91 5.79
C SER A 131 10.88 11.11 6.51
N GLU A 132 11.64 10.86 7.58
CA GLU A 132 12.53 11.86 8.21
C GLU A 132 13.98 11.74 7.72
N SER A 133 14.26 10.76 6.86
CA SER A 133 15.59 10.55 6.27
C SER A 133 15.55 10.82 4.77
N ASP A 134 16.69 11.23 4.22
CA ASP A 134 16.86 11.42 2.78
C ASP A 134 16.57 10.12 2.01
N THR A 135 15.99 10.26 0.83
CA THR A 135 15.58 9.10 0.01
C THR A 135 16.80 8.32 -0.46
N GLU A 136 17.89 9.01 -0.79
CA GLU A 136 19.17 8.46 -1.18
C GLU A 136 19.77 7.60 -0.06
N TYR A 137 19.76 8.10 1.18
CA TYR A 137 20.22 7.33 2.34
C TYR A 137 19.44 6.02 2.51
N ILE A 138 18.10 6.08 2.41
CA ILE A 138 17.25 4.88 2.51
C ILE A 138 17.55 3.88 1.38
N LYS A 139 17.83 4.37 0.17
CA LYS A 139 18.11 3.52 -0.99
C LYS A 139 19.50 2.91 -0.93
N ASP A 140 20.52 3.73 -0.74
CA ASP A 140 21.89 3.38 -1.05
C ASP A 140 22.64 2.83 0.17
N GLU A 141 22.32 3.33 1.37
CA GLU A 141 23.02 2.93 2.60
C GLU A 141 22.23 1.91 3.42
N LEU A 142 20.90 1.99 3.41
CA LEU A 142 20.02 1.07 4.15
C LEU A 142 19.57 -0.15 3.34
N GLY A 143 20.09 -0.32 2.12
CA GLY A 143 19.81 -1.48 1.28
C GLY A 143 18.42 -1.47 0.64
N ASN A 144 17.85 -0.28 0.43
CA ASN A 144 16.58 -0.05 -0.26
C ASN A 144 15.43 -0.96 0.25
N PRO A 145 15.05 -0.83 1.52
CA PRO A 145 14.11 -1.75 2.15
C PRO A 145 12.72 -1.68 1.52
N ILE A 146 12.27 -0.52 1.00
CA ILE A 146 10.97 -0.41 0.33
C ILE A 146 10.94 -1.26 -0.94
N GLU A 147 11.95 -1.14 -1.80
CA GLU A 147 12.09 -1.96 -3.00
C GLU A 147 12.22 -3.45 -2.66
N ASN A 148 13.11 -3.79 -1.74
CA ASN A 148 13.48 -5.18 -1.52
C ASN A 148 12.45 -5.94 -0.70
N THR A 149 11.83 -5.32 0.32
CA THR A 149 10.91 -6.01 1.23
C THR A 149 9.44 -5.85 0.83
N ILE A 150 9.04 -4.65 0.37
CA ILE A 150 7.64 -4.37 0.05
C ILE A 150 7.37 -4.68 -1.41
N ILE A 151 8.12 -4.08 -2.34
CA ILE A 151 7.88 -4.30 -3.77
C ILE A 151 8.23 -5.73 -4.16
N LYS A 152 9.50 -6.13 -4.07
CA LYS A 152 9.95 -7.44 -4.55
C LYS A 152 9.43 -8.59 -3.70
N SER A 153 9.53 -8.49 -2.38
CA SER A 153 9.25 -9.63 -1.49
C SER A 153 7.79 -9.72 -1.04
N THR A 154 6.96 -8.70 -1.26
CA THR A 154 5.53 -8.73 -0.89
C THR A 154 4.62 -8.56 -2.10
N LEU A 155 4.77 -7.50 -2.90
CA LEU A 155 3.84 -7.21 -4.00
C LEU A 155 4.12 -8.06 -5.25
N ASN A 156 5.38 -8.17 -5.68
CA ASN A 156 5.74 -8.91 -6.89
C ASN A 156 5.45 -10.41 -6.74
N ILE A 157 5.68 -10.99 -5.56
CA ILE A 157 5.32 -12.41 -5.30
C ILE A 157 3.81 -12.67 -5.39
N CYS A 158 2.98 -11.64 -5.18
CA CYS A 158 1.54 -11.69 -5.35
C CYS A 158 1.10 -11.41 -6.79
N GLY A 159 2.05 -11.12 -7.70
CA GLY A 159 1.80 -10.85 -9.12
C GLY A 159 1.64 -9.37 -9.48
N ILE A 160 1.85 -8.46 -8.53
CA ILE A 160 1.77 -7.01 -8.76
C ILE A 160 3.17 -6.50 -9.11
N GLU A 161 3.56 -6.58 -10.38
CA GLU A 161 4.97 -6.40 -10.79
C GLU A 161 5.36 -4.96 -11.16
N ASN A 162 4.42 -4.15 -11.67
CA ASN A 162 4.69 -2.79 -12.14
C ASN A 162 4.45 -1.76 -11.02
N VAL A 163 5.28 -1.80 -9.99
CA VAL A 163 5.17 -0.93 -8.81
C VAL A 163 6.24 0.15 -8.84
N LYS A 164 5.83 1.42 -8.67
CA LYS A 164 6.73 2.55 -8.48
C LYS A 164 6.74 2.99 -7.02
N TRP A 165 7.89 3.46 -6.55
CA TRP A 165 8.02 4.09 -5.24
C TRP A 165 8.45 5.54 -5.38
N ILE A 166 7.74 6.43 -4.70
CA ILE A 166 8.07 7.84 -4.52
C ILE A 166 8.03 8.18 -3.02
N ASN A 167 8.96 9.03 -2.59
CA ASN A 167 9.11 9.41 -1.19
C ASN A 167 9.25 10.93 -1.07
N ASN A 168 8.63 11.51 -0.05
CA ASN A 168 8.88 12.89 0.36
C ASN A 168 9.62 12.89 1.71
N ASN A 169 10.80 13.52 1.75
CA ASN A 169 11.55 13.71 2.99
C ASN A 169 11.02 14.94 3.73
N LEU A 170 10.46 14.74 4.92
CA LEU A 170 9.90 15.78 5.77
C LEU A 170 10.94 16.50 6.64
N ALA A 171 12.17 16.01 6.75
CA ALA A 171 13.21 16.63 7.58
C ALA A 171 13.61 18.02 7.10
N ASN A 172 13.49 18.27 5.78
CA ASN A 172 13.59 19.59 5.20
C ASN A 172 12.17 20.18 5.11
N ASP A 173 11.61 20.64 6.24
CA ASP A 173 10.23 21.16 6.37
C ASP A 173 9.98 22.48 5.60
N ASN A 174 10.26 22.47 4.30
CA ASN A 174 10.02 23.58 3.39
C ASN A 174 8.64 23.40 2.77
N LYS A 175 7.71 24.31 3.09
CA LYS A 175 6.34 24.30 2.58
C LYS A 175 6.26 24.25 1.04
N VAL A 176 7.21 24.88 0.34
CA VAL A 176 7.26 24.89 -1.13
C VAL A 176 7.44 23.48 -1.70
N ASP A 177 8.30 22.66 -1.09
CA ASP A 177 8.55 21.28 -1.51
C ASP A 177 7.31 20.40 -1.33
N LYS A 178 6.59 20.58 -0.22
CA LYS A 178 5.33 19.86 0.05
C LYS A 178 4.25 20.20 -0.97
N ASP A 179 4.06 21.47 -1.28
CA ASP A 179 3.03 21.90 -2.24
C ASP A 179 3.36 21.42 -3.68
N GLU A 180 4.64 21.48 -4.07
CA GLU A 180 5.10 20.93 -5.35
C GLU A 180 4.93 19.42 -5.43
N PHE A 181 5.28 18.70 -4.35
CA PHE A 181 5.07 17.26 -4.25
C PHE A 181 3.59 16.90 -4.44
N LEU A 182 2.68 17.56 -3.70
CA LEU A 182 1.23 17.32 -3.83
C LEU A 182 0.71 17.59 -5.24
N LYS A 183 1.18 18.67 -5.89
CA LYS A 183 0.83 18.98 -7.27
C LYS A 183 1.30 17.89 -8.24
N ASN A 184 2.51 17.38 -8.05
CA ASN A 184 3.05 16.29 -8.88
C ASN A 184 2.27 14.99 -8.69
N ILE A 185 1.82 14.68 -7.46
CA ILE A 185 0.90 13.56 -7.19
C ILE A 185 -0.40 13.74 -7.97
N GLU A 186 -1.05 14.89 -7.83
CA GLU A 186 -2.34 15.14 -8.50
C GLU A 186 -2.22 15.00 -10.03
N VAL A 187 -1.15 15.57 -10.62
CA VAL A 187 -0.87 15.47 -12.06
C VAL A 187 -0.60 14.03 -12.50
N TYR A 188 0.09 13.23 -11.68
CA TYR A 188 0.38 11.83 -12.01
C TYR A 188 -0.87 10.96 -12.12
N PHE A 189 -1.89 11.24 -11.30
CA PHE A 189 -3.15 10.49 -11.26
C PHE A 189 -4.25 11.07 -12.15
N SER A 190 -4.07 12.30 -12.64
CA SER A 190 -4.90 12.94 -13.68
C SER A 190 -4.70 12.32 -15.05
#